data_AF-A0A7M2Y9X7-F1
#
_entry.id   AF-A0A7M2Y9X7-F1
#
_cell.length_a   1.000
_cell.length_b   1.000
_cell.length_c   1.000
_cell.angle_alpha   90.00
_cell.angle_beta   90.00
_cell.angle_gamma   90.00
#
_symmetry.space_group_name_H-M   'P 1'
#
loop_
_entity.id
_entity.type
_entity.pdbx_description
1 polymer ?
#
loop_
_entity_poly.entity_id
_entity_poly.type
_entity_poly.pdbx_seq_one_letter_code
_entity_poly.pdbx_strand_id
1 'polypeptide(L)'
;MKSIDPKTLIWQLTVEEFLEVSKNINSYKKYEYGLKGLAKILGCSVSKASEVKSSGILNEAIIQNGNIIIIDIEKALELFGKK
;
A
#
# COMPACT_ATOMS: atom_id res chain seq x y z
N MET A 1 -1.84 5.13 27.04
CA MET A 1 -1.80 6.03 25.87
C MET A 1 -1.58 7.42 26.42
N LYS A 2 -0.43 8.06 26.16
CA LYS A 2 -0.24 9.45 26.59
C LYS A 2 -1.17 10.32 25.74
N SER A 3 -1.96 11.16 26.40
CA SER A 3 -2.86 12.08 25.72
C SER A 3 -2.02 13.21 25.12
N ILE A 4 -1.77 13.15 23.81
CA ILE A 4 -1.06 14.21 23.10
C ILE A 4 -2.05 15.35 22.86
N ASP A 5 -1.76 16.53 23.40
CA ASP A 5 -2.65 17.68 23.24
C ASP A 5 -2.55 18.20 21.78
N PRO A 6 -3.66 18.28 21.01
CA PRO A 6 -3.64 18.64 19.60
C PRO A 6 -3.12 20.06 19.31
N LYS A 7 -3.04 20.91 20.33
CA LYS A 7 -2.52 22.28 20.23
C LYS A 7 -1.00 22.37 20.45
N THR A 8 -0.37 21.26 20.83
CA THR A 8 1.10 21.19 20.98
C THR A 8 1.77 21.39 19.62
N LEU A 9 2.77 22.26 19.58
CA LEU A 9 3.51 22.54 18.35
C LEU A 9 4.49 21.41 18.07
N ILE A 10 4.68 21.05 16.79
CA ILE A 10 5.46 19.87 16.38
C ILE A 10 6.90 19.88 16.93
N TRP A 11 7.55 21.04 17.03
CA TRP A 11 8.93 21.14 17.55
C TRP A 11 9.04 20.88 19.07
N GLN A 12 7.92 20.98 19.79
CA GLN A 12 7.85 20.77 21.24
C GLN A 12 7.63 19.30 21.60
N LEU A 13 7.40 18.43 20.59
CA LEU A 13 7.26 17.00 20.80
C LEU A 13 8.58 16.38 21.23
N THR A 14 8.51 15.49 22.22
CA THR A 14 9.61 14.59 22.50
C THR A 14 9.78 13.57 21.38
N VAL A 15 10.96 12.96 21.29
CA VAL A 15 11.24 11.89 20.31
C VAL A 15 10.28 10.71 20.48
N GLU A 16 9.89 10.39 21.71
CA GLU A 16 8.91 9.33 22.01
C GLU A 16 7.52 9.66 21.42
N GLU A 17 7.03 10.88 21.63
CA GLU A 17 5.74 11.33 21.10
C GLU A 17 5.74 11.42 19.57
N PHE A 18 6.86 11.89 18.99
CA PHE A 18 7.01 11.91 17.53
C PHE A 18 6.98 10.51 16.91
N LEU A 19 7.64 9.53 17.54
CA LEU A 19 7.58 8.12 17.12
C LEU A 19 6.17 7.55 17.23
N GLU A 20 5.39 7.96 18.23
CA GLU A 20 4.00 7.53 18.37
C GLU A 20 3.08 8.13 17.29
N VAL A 21 3.21 9.43 17.01
CA VAL A 21 2.41 10.09 15.97
C VAL A 21 2.78 9.59 14.56
N SER A 22 4.08 9.45 14.28
CA SER A 22 4.57 9.02 12.95
C SER A 22 4.10 7.61 12.55
N LYS A 23 3.90 6.70 13.51
CA LYS A 23 3.33 5.37 13.24
C LYS A 23 1.97 5.44 12.53
N ASN A 24 1.16 6.47 12.80
CA ASN A 24 -0.16 6.64 12.17
C ASN A 24 -0.08 7.25 10.76
N ILE A 25 0.99 7.99 10.45
CA ILE A 25 1.16 8.72 9.18
C ILE A 25 1.57 7.80 8.03
N ASN A 26 2.27 6.70 8.30
CA ASN A 26 2.73 5.74 7.28
C ASN A 26 1.61 4.90 6.64
N SER A 27 0.34 5.14 6.98
CA SER A 27 -0.80 4.42 6.42
C SER A 27 -1.24 4.90 5.02
N TYR A 28 -0.65 5.98 4.50
CA TYR A 28 -1.12 6.61 3.27
C TYR A 28 -0.47 6.07 1.98
N LYS A 29 -1.36 5.62 1.08
CA LYS A 29 -1.16 4.98 -0.24
C LYS A 29 -0.80 3.50 -0.22
N LYS A 30 -1.78 2.68 0.17
CA LYS A 30 -1.79 1.24 -0.11
C LYS A 30 -2.33 0.88 -1.49
N TYR A 31 -2.69 1.85 -2.34
CA TYR A 31 -3.28 1.55 -3.64
C TYR A 31 -2.44 2.09 -4.80
N GLU A 32 -2.24 1.24 -5.81
CA GLU A 32 -1.64 1.54 -7.10
C GLU A 32 -2.65 1.24 -8.21
N TYR A 33 -2.41 1.79 -9.41
CA TYR A 33 -3.43 1.82 -10.46
C TYR A 33 -2.94 1.24 -11.79
N GLY A 34 -3.82 0.47 -12.42
CA GLY A 34 -3.56 -0.11 -13.74
C GLY A 34 -2.51 -1.22 -13.76
N LEU A 35 -2.30 -1.80 -14.94
CA LEU A 35 -1.26 -2.81 -15.16
C LEU A 35 0.16 -2.26 -14.92
N LYS A 36 0.38 -0.96 -15.16
CA LYS A 36 1.67 -0.31 -14.87
C LYS A 36 1.94 -0.23 -13.37
N GLY A 37 0.90 0.08 -12.56
CA GLY A 37 1.01 0.03 -11.10
C GLY A 37 1.33 -1.37 -10.61
N LEU A 38 0.65 -2.39 -11.17
CA LEU A 38 0.94 -3.79 -10.83
C LEU A 38 2.39 -4.19 -11.15
N ALA A 39 2.88 -3.81 -12.33
CA ALA A 39 4.26 -4.06 -12.74
C ALA A 39 5.28 -3.38 -11.81
N LYS A 40 4.96 -2.17 -11.33
CA LYS A 40 5.78 -1.42 -10.37
C LYS A 40 5.84 -2.08 -9.00
N ILE A 41 4.71 -2.60 -8.49
CA ILE A 41 4.66 -3.34 -7.21
C ILE A 41 5.54 -4.59 -7.30
N LEU A 42 5.39 -5.35 -8.39
CA LEU A 42 6.08 -6.63 -8.58
C LEU A 42 7.52 -6.48 -9.08
N GLY A 43 7.96 -5.27 -9.42
CA GLY A 43 9.27 -5.02 -10.01
C GLY A 43 9.51 -5.76 -11.34
N CYS A 44 8.46 -5.96 -12.14
CA CYS A 44 8.49 -6.78 -13.36
C CYS A 44 8.04 -6.01 -14.61
N SER A 45 8.11 -6.65 -15.78
CA SER A 45 7.60 -6.06 -17.01
C SER A 45 6.07 -6.02 -17.03
N VAL A 46 5.48 -5.12 -17.82
CA VAL A 46 4.02 -5.00 -17.97
C VAL A 46 3.40 -6.31 -18.48
N SER A 47 4.07 -6.99 -19.42
CA SER A 47 3.64 -8.29 -19.93
C SER A 47 3.57 -9.33 -18.81
N LYS A 48 4.59 -9.37 -17.94
CA LYS A 48 4.63 -10.32 -16.82
C LYS A 48 3.57 -10.00 -15.77
N ALA A 49 3.35 -8.72 -15.48
CA ALA A 49 2.26 -8.27 -14.61
C ALA A 49 0.89 -8.69 -15.17
N SER A 50 0.71 -8.65 -16.50
CA SER A 50 -0.52 -9.13 -17.15
C SER A 50 -0.70 -10.64 -17.04
N GLU A 51 0.37 -11.43 -17.17
CA GLU A 51 0.32 -12.88 -16.92
C GLU A 51 -0.07 -13.18 -15.47
N VAL A 52 0.55 -12.52 -14.50
CA VAL A 52 0.27 -12.69 -13.06
C VAL A 52 -1.15 -12.25 -12.71
N LYS A 53 -1.66 -11.20 -13.34
CA LYS A 53 -3.07 -10.83 -13.23
C LYS A 53 -3.97 -11.94 -13.77
N SER A 54 -3.63 -12.48 -14.94
CA SER A 54 -4.44 -13.50 -15.62
C SER A 54 -4.41 -14.86 -14.92
N SER A 55 -3.34 -15.15 -14.17
CA SER A 55 -3.25 -16.37 -13.36
C SER A 55 -4.17 -16.35 -12.13
N GLY A 56 -4.72 -15.20 -11.76
CA GLY A 56 -5.71 -15.05 -10.69
C GLY A 56 -5.14 -15.04 -9.28
N ILE A 57 -3.82 -15.16 -9.10
CA ILE A 57 -3.14 -15.19 -7.79
C ILE A 57 -3.45 -13.92 -6.96
N LEU A 58 -3.59 -12.79 -7.65
CA LEU A 58 -3.78 -11.47 -7.02
C LEU A 58 -5.23 -10.98 -7.08
N ASN A 59 -6.19 -11.83 -7.45
CA ASN A 59 -7.60 -11.41 -7.61
C ASN A 59 -8.17 -10.76 -6.34
N GLU A 60 -7.78 -11.25 -5.17
CA GLU A 60 -8.24 -10.69 -3.89
C GLU A 60 -7.64 -9.30 -3.57
N ALA A 61 -6.54 -8.93 -4.21
CA ALA A 61 -5.89 -7.63 -4.07
C ALA A 61 -6.26 -6.66 -5.21
N ILE A 62 -6.97 -7.12 -6.24
CA ILE A 62 -7.30 -6.34 -7.43
C ILE A 62 -8.80 -6.05 -7.47
N ILE A 63 -9.14 -4.77 -7.49
CA ILE A 63 -10.50 -4.29 -7.72
C ILE A 63 -10.56 -3.77 -9.16
N GLN A 64 -11.36 -4.42 -10.01
CA GLN A 64 -11.53 -4.03 -11.41
C GLN A 64 -12.97 -3.62 -11.69
N ASN A 65 -13.15 -2.44 -12.30
CA ASN A 65 -14.42 -2.01 -12.88
C ASN A 65 -14.19 -1.58 -14.33
N GLY A 66 -14.55 -2.43 -15.29
CA GLY A 66 -14.22 -2.23 -16.70
C GLY A 66 -12.70 -2.16 -16.92
N ASN A 67 -12.22 -1.03 -17.43
CA ASN A 67 -10.79 -0.78 -17.67
C ASN A 67 -10.06 -0.13 -16.49
N ILE A 68 -10.77 0.17 -15.40
CA ILE A 68 -10.20 0.74 -14.19
C ILE A 68 -9.74 -0.41 -13.31
N ILE A 69 -8.46 -0.40 -12.94
CA ILE A 69 -7.84 -1.41 -12.08
C ILE A 69 -7.22 -0.67 -10.90
N ILE A 70 -7.63 -1.04 -9.69
CA ILE A 70 -7.10 -0.56 -8.42
C ILE A 70 -6.49 -1.76 -7.71
N ILE A 71 -5.24 -1.65 -7.28
CA ILE A 71 -4.49 -2.74 -6.66
C ILE A 71 -4.11 -2.34 -5.26
N ASP A 72 -4.47 -3.15 -4.27
CA ASP A 72 -3.93 -3.04 -2.92
C ASP A 72 -2.50 -3.60 -2.89
N ILE A 73 -1.52 -2.74 -2.59
CA ILE A 73 -0.09 -3.03 -2.63
C ILE A 73 0.29 -4.06 -1.57
N GLU A 74 -0.18 -3.88 -0.33
CA GLU A 74 0.17 -4.79 0.76
C GLU A 74 -0.45 -6.16 0.52
N LYS A 75 -1.74 -6.19 0.19
CA LYS A 75 -2.43 -7.45 -0.07
C LYS A 75 -1.85 -8.17 -1.29
N ALA A 76 -1.44 -7.43 -2.33
CA ALA A 76 -0.79 -8.02 -3.49
C ALA A 76 0.58 -8.65 -3.14
N LEU A 77 1.38 -7.97 -2.31
CA LEU A 77 2.67 -8.50 -1.85
C LEU A 77 2.49 -9.73 -0.94
N GLU A 78 1.53 -9.69 -0.02
CA GLU A 78 1.21 -10.84 0.83
C GLU A 78 0.77 -12.07 0.03
N LEU A 79 -0.15 -11.89 -0.93
CA LEU A 79 -0.63 -12.98 -1.78
C LEU A 79 0.47 -13.54 -2.68
N PHE A 80 1.39 -12.69 -3.16
CA PHE A 80 2.52 -13.14 -3.97
C PHE A 80 3.57 -13.90 -3.15
N GLY A 81 3.77 -13.52 -1.88
CA GLY A 81 4.70 -14.15 -0.95
C GLY A 81 4.19 -15.44 -0.28
N LYS A 82 2.87 -15.66 -0.26
CA LYS A 82 2.26 -16.94 0.14
C LYS A 82 2.52 -17.99 -0.94
N LYS A 83 3.66 -18.66 -0.83
CA LYS A 83 4.02 -19.80 -1.68
C LYS A 83 4.36 -21.00 -0.83
#